data_AF-A0A357LJD3-F1
#
_entry.id   AF-A0A357LJD3-F1
#
_cell.length_a   1.000
_cell.length_b   1.000
_cell.length_c   1.000
_cell.angle_alpha   90.00
_cell.angle_beta   90.00
_cell.angle_gamma   90.00
#
_symmetry.space_group_name_H-M   'P 1'
#
loop_
_entity.id
_entity.type
_entity.pdbx_description
1 polymer ?
#
loop_
_entity_poly.entity_id
_entity_poly.type
_entity_poly.pdbx_seq_one_letter_code
_entity_poly.pdbx_strand_id
1 'polypeptide(L)' 'MPRIAICGGDTSGHSLSALQATALAFAAPIEPGAPLCKLYSPETSGIDGLEVTLKGGQMGTPAFFVKAKGGLKS' A
#
# COMPACT_ATOMS: atom_id res chain seq x y z
N MET A 1 -12.79 1.94 3.63
CA MET A 1 -11.72 1.31 4.42
C MET A 1 -10.54 2.29 4.48
N PRO A 2 -9.77 2.38 5.58
CA PRO A 2 -8.58 3.21 5.62
C PRO A 2 -7.50 2.61 4.71
N ARG A 3 -6.71 3.48 4.08
CA ARG A 3 -5.68 3.09 3.11
C ARG A 3 -4.38 3.85 3.36
N ILE A 4 -3.27 3.14 3.24
CA ILE A 4 -1.92 3.70 3.38
C ILE A 4 -1.14 3.56 2.08
N ALA A 5 -0.33 4.57 1.76
CA ALA A 5 0.58 4.55 0.61
C ALA A 5 2.01 4.80 1.12
N ILE A 6 2.92 3.86 0.87
CA ILE A 6 4.32 3.92 1.33
C ILE A 6 5.25 3.94 0.12
N CYS A 7 6.22 4.85 0.13
CA CYS A 7 7.10 5.12 -1.00
C CYS A 7 8.56 4.95 -0.61
N GLY A 8 9.32 4.27 -1.48
CA GLY A 8 10.71 3.89 -1.21
C GLY A 8 10.79 2.42 -0.82
N GLY A 9 11.73 1.67 -1.42
CA GLY A 9 11.89 0.23 -1.17
C GLY A 9 12.19 -0.05 0.30
N ASP A 10 13.23 0.57 0.83
CA ASP A 10 13.65 0.40 2.23
C ASP A 10 12.58 0.90 3.21
N THR A 11 11.98 2.06 2.93
CA THR A 11 10.88 2.61 3.74
C THR A 11 9.68 1.68 3.76
N SER A 12 9.33 1.07 2.62
CA SER A 12 8.23 0.12 2.53
C SER A 12 8.52 -1.15 3.33
N GLY A 13 9.70 -1.75 3.16
CA GLY A 13 10.11 -2.93 3.93
C GLY A 13 10.11 -2.66 5.43
N HIS A 14 10.75 -1.57 5.85
CA HIS A 14 10.81 -1.18 7.25
C HIS A 14 9.42 -0.93 7.85
N SER A 15 8.54 -0.23 7.12
CA SER A 15 7.17 0.04 7.57
C SER A 15 6.36 -1.24 7.75
N LEU A 16 6.43 -2.18 6.79
CA LEU A 16 5.72 -3.47 6.91
C LEU A 16 6.23 -4.28 8.10
N SER A 17 7.54 -4.30 8.34
CA SER A 17 8.12 -4.96 9.52
C SER A 17 7.65 -4.31 10.82
N ALA A 18 7.63 -2.98 10.90
CA ALA A 18 7.16 -2.24 12.06
C ALA A 18 5.65 -2.45 12.32
N LEU A 19 4.87 -2.61 11.26
CA LEU A 19 3.43 -2.93 11.32
C LEU A 19 3.15 -4.42 11.57
N GLN A 20 4.18 -5.24 11.78
CA GLN A 20 4.08 -6.70 11.96
C GLN A 20 3.30 -7.40 10.84
N ALA A 21 3.38 -6.87 9.62
CA ALA A 21 2.68 -7.44 8.48
C ALA A 21 3.23 -8.84 8.16
N THR A 22 2.35 -9.83 8.12
CA THR A 22 2.70 -11.22 7.84
C THR A 22 2.45 -11.60 6.39
N ALA A 23 1.50 -10.93 5.73
CA ALA A 23 1.20 -11.14 4.32
C ALA A 23 0.54 -9.91 3.68
N LEU A 24 0.64 -9.84 2.35
CA LEU A 24 -0.13 -8.94 1.51
C LEU A 24 -0.91 -9.77 0.49
N ALA A 25 -2.20 -9.51 0.32
CA ALA A 25 -3.00 -10.07 -0.76
C ALA A 25 -3.33 -8.99 -1.79
N PHE A 26 -3.18 -9.30 -3.08
CA PHE A 26 -3.58 -8.39 -4.15
C PHE A 26 -5.08 -8.06 -4.05
N ALA A 27 -5.44 -6.78 -4.19
CA ALA A 27 -6.82 -6.30 -4.17
C ALA A 27 -7.24 -5.66 -5.50
N ALA A 28 -6.41 -4.78 -6.06
CA ALA A 28 -6.72 -4.09 -7.32
C ALA A 28 -5.46 -3.47 -7.96
N PRO A 29 -5.45 -3.22 -9.28
CA PRO A 29 -4.40 -2.41 -9.89
C PRO A 29 -4.57 -0.92 -9.53
N ILE A 30 -3.46 -0.22 -9.27
CA ILE A 30 -3.41 1.25 -9.18
C ILE A 30 -2.50 1.80 -10.27
N GLU A 31 -1.23 1.39 -10.26
CA GLU A 31 -0.24 1.68 -11.31
C GLU A 31 0.74 0.50 -11.47
N PRO A 32 1.46 0.41 -12.61
CA PRO A 32 2.51 -0.59 -12.79
C PRO A 32 3.52 -0.57 -11.65
N GLY A 33 3.73 -1.73 -11.01
CA GLY A 33 4.66 -1.87 -9.89
C GLY A 33 4.18 -1.29 -8.55
N ALA A 34 2.93 -0.85 -8.45
CA ALA A 34 2.32 -0.38 -7.21
C ALA A 34 0.83 -0.76 -7.15
N PRO A 35 0.50 -2.05 -6.94
CA PRO A 35 -0.89 -2.48 -6.78
C PRO A 35 -1.46 -2.03 -5.42
N LEU A 36 -2.78 -2.09 -5.31
CA LEU A 36 -3.47 -2.10 -4.02
C LEU A 36 -3.45 -3.52 -3.47
N CYS A 37 -3.08 -3.65 -2.20
CA CYS A 37 -3.08 -4.91 -1.47
C CYS A 37 -3.88 -4.77 -0.17
N LYS A 38 -4.41 -5.88 0.32
CA LYS A 38 -4.88 -6.03 1.70
C LYS A 38 -3.71 -6.50 2.57
N LEU A 39 -3.49 -5.81 3.67
CA LEU A 39 -2.46 -6.13 4.66
C LEU A 39 -3.01 -7.09 5.72
N TYR A 40 -2.24 -8.12 6.04
CA TYR A 40 -2.52 -9.03 7.15
C TYR A 40 -1.52 -8.79 8.27
N SER A 41 -2.02 -8.49 9.46
CA SER A 41 -1.25 -8.29 10.68
C SER A 41 -2.13 -8.69 11.88
N PRO A 42 -2.39 -10.00 12.08
CA PRO A 42 -3.42 -10.49 13.00
C PRO A 42 -3.19 -10.06 14.46
N GLU A 43 -1.94 -9.80 14.84
CA GLU A 43 -1.56 -9.39 16.20
C GLU A 43 -1.66 -7.87 16.44
N THR A 44 -1.86 -7.07 15.37
CA THR A 44 -1.92 -5.60 15.47
C THR A 44 -3.33 -5.08 15.19
N SER A 45 -4.06 -4.79 16.27
CA SER A 45 -5.42 -4.21 16.19
C SER A 45 -5.45 -2.89 15.42
N GLY A 46 -6.44 -2.72 14.54
CA GLY A 46 -6.60 -1.54 13.69
C GLY A 46 -5.69 -1.48 12.46
N ILE A 47 -4.72 -2.40 12.34
CA ILE A 47 -3.85 -2.55 11.17
C ILE A 47 -4.25 -3.76 10.32
N ASP A 48 -4.71 -4.84 10.95
CA ASP A 48 -5.19 -6.01 10.21
C ASP A 48 -6.33 -5.66 9.24
N GLY A 49 -6.17 -6.08 7.99
CA GLY A 49 -7.14 -5.86 6.93
C GLY A 49 -7.12 -4.48 6.29
N LEU A 50 -6.20 -3.59 6.67
CA LEU A 50 -6.00 -2.31 5.99
C LEU A 50 -5.62 -2.49 4.52
N GLU A 51 -6.01 -1.52 3.70
CA GLU A 51 -5.50 -1.44 2.34
C GLU A 51 -4.14 -0.73 2.31
N VAL A 52 -3.19 -1.26 1.55
CA VAL A 52 -1.85 -0.71 1.40
C VAL A 52 -1.43 -0.72 -0.07
N THR A 53 -0.72 0.32 -0.50
CA THR A 53 0.03 0.32 -1.75
C THR A 53 1.48 0.72 -1.49
N LEU A 54 2.42 -0.01 -2.10
CA LEU A 54 3.85 0.19 -1.94
C LEU A 54 4.42 0.54 -3.31
N LYS A 55 5.25 1.58 -3.37
CA LYS A 55 5.95 1.93 -4.62
C LYS A 55 7.42 2.26 -4.40
N GLY A 56 8.24 2.04 -5.42
CA GLY A 56 9.59 2.58 -5.47
C GLY A 56 9.59 4.11 -5.42
N GLY A 57 10.67 4.70 -4.91
CA GLY A 57 10.77 6.16 -4.74
C GLY A 57 10.54 6.93 -6.04
N GLN A 58 11.16 6.45 -7.12
CA GLN A 58 11.12 7.06 -8.46
C GLN A 58 10.02 6.48 -9.38
N MET A 59 9.14 5.62 -8.87
CA MET A 59 8.06 5.03 -9.67
C MET A 59 6.77 5.84 -9.59
N GLY A 60 5.95 5.69 -10.63
CA GLY A 60 4.58 6.18 -10.74
C GLY A 60 4.44 7.57 -11.37
N THR A 61 3.23 7.90 -11.79
CA THR A 61 2.89 9.21 -12.34
C THR A 61 2.69 10.26 -11.24
N PRO A 62 2.69 11.57 -11.56
CA PRO A 62 2.29 12.62 -10.60
C PRO A 62 0.90 12.40 -9.99
N ALA A 63 0.03 11.61 -10.62
CA ALA A 63 -1.30 11.28 -10.13
C ALA A 63 -1.33 10.08 -9.15
N PHE A 64 -0.19 9.46 -8.82
CA PHE A 64 -0.15 8.24 -8.00
C PHE A 64 -0.93 8.35 -6.68
N PHE A 65 -0.66 9.38 -5.86
CA PHE A 65 -1.33 9.53 -4.56
C PHE A 65 -2.81 9.82 -4.68
N VAL A 66 -3.22 10.46 -5.77
CA VAL A 66 -4.62 10.70 -6.10
C VAL A 66 -5.28 9.33 -6.35
N LYS A 67 -4.77 8.55 -7.31
CA LYS A 67 -5.26 7.18 -7.58
C LYS A 67 -5.23 6.29 -6.34
N ALA A 68 -4.15 6.34 -5.56
CA ALA A 68 -4.00 5.62 -4.30
C ALA A 68 -5.06 6.03 -3.29
N LYS A 69 -5.49 7.29 -3.20
CA LYS A 69 -6.61 7.69 -2.33
C LYS A 69 -7.97 7.12 -2.78
N GLY A 70 -8.11 6.71 -4.04
CA GLY A 70 -9.35 6.15 -4.59
C GLY A 70 -10.06 7.00 -5.66
N GLY A 71 -9.39 7.95 -6.30
CA GLY A 71 -9.85 8.65 -7.51
C GLY A 71 -8.69 9.45 -8.11
N LEU A 72 -8.51 9.73 -9.41
CA LEU A 72 -9.44 9.90 -10.51
C LEU A 72 -9.86 8.58 -11.16
N LYS A 73 -11.19 8.42 -11.30
CA LYS A 73 -11.84 7.45 -12.18
C LYS A 73 -11.91 8.05 -13.59
N SER A 74 -11.84 7.20 -14.62
CA SER A 74 -12.24 7.55 -15.98
C SER A 74 -13.71 7.92 -16.04
#